data_AF-A0A1V1P7U7-F1
#
_entry.id   AF-A0A1V1P7U7-F1
#
_cell.length_a   1.000
_cell.length_b   1.000
_cell.length_c   1.000
_cell.angle_alpha   90.00
_cell.angle_beta   90.00
_cell.angle_gamma   90.00
#
_symmetry.space_group_name_H-M   'P 1'
#
loop_
_entity.id
_entity.type
_entity.pdbx_description
1 polymer ?
#
loop_
_entity_poly.entity_id
_entity_poly.type
_entity_poly.pdbx_seq_one_letter_code
_entity_poly.pdbx_strand_id
1 'polypeptide(L)'
;MPYAYRIADRHCNGDYPRDVGVLRPCHIFWGGPLIMIAVIMGLYQFTFTYSEMPVGWFESFFGWLSDTASTIIPDGLIKSLVVSGIIDGVGGVLGFVPLILFMFFGISILEDSGYLARVAFMLDRIFRIFGLHGSSVMPFIVSGGIAGGCAVPGVMATRTLKSPLERLATLLTAPFMNCGAKMPVFALLVAAFFADNEANVMFIITMIAWIGALIVAKLLRVTVIQGESTPFVMELPPYRFPTFQGLMIHTWERTWQYIKKAGTVILGISIILWALMTFPGLSDEKTQVFEKERETLKASVSASVLKELNFSNEDAELSSAAQTLKKKLKEIDARESETALCSSFAGRIGVALEYVTQWAGFDWRTNIALVGGFAAKEVVVSTLGTAYSLGETDPEENQDLAEALRTSTDWNPVVAWGLIIFTIFYAPCFVTVVCIAREAGSWKWGVFSMVFNTVFAFTLSVMVFQIGSRLF
;
A
#
# COMPACT_ATOMS: atom_id res chain seq x y z
N MET A 1 -15.98 -40.29 7.42
CA MET A 1 -17.06 -39.63 8.19
C MET A 1 -18.23 -39.27 7.27
N PRO A 2 -19.14 -40.20 6.93
CA PRO A 2 -20.25 -39.95 5.99
C PRO A 2 -21.59 -39.55 6.65
N TYR A 3 -21.64 -39.37 7.98
CA TYR A 3 -22.91 -39.19 8.70
C TYR A 3 -23.46 -37.75 8.73
N ALA A 4 -22.62 -36.72 8.50
CA ALA A 4 -23.06 -35.32 8.56
C ALA A 4 -23.75 -34.82 7.27
N TYR A 5 -23.55 -35.50 6.14
CA TYR A 5 -24.13 -35.09 4.86
C TYR A 5 -25.61 -35.50 4.70
N ARG A 6 -26.05 -36.52 5.44
CA ARG A 6 -27.39 -37.11 5.29
C ARG A 6 -28.51 -36.34 6.01
N ILE A 7 -28.16 -35.25 6.72
CA ILE A 7 -29.12 -34.38 7.40
C ILE A 7 -29.50 -33.17 6.53
N ALA A 8 -28.67 -32.76 5.57
CA ALA A 8 -28.99 -31.66 4.66
C ALA A 8 -30.06 -32.05 3.61
N ASP A 9 -30.01 -33.26 3.07
CA ASP A 9 -30.96 -33.69 2.03
C ASP A 9 -32.34 -34.11 2.55
N ARG A 10 -32.45 -34.48 3.84
CA ARG A 10 -33.74 -34.89 4.43
C ARG A 10 -34.63 -33.73 4.88
N HIS A 11 -34.12 -32.51 4.92
CA HIS A 11 -34.91 -31.33 5.30
C HIS A 11 -35.75 -30.73 4.17
N CYS A 12 -35.73 -31.32 2.97
CA CYS A 12 -36.55 -30.87 1.83
C CYS A 12 -37.92 -31.53 1.71
N ASN A 13 -38.19 -32.64 2.41
CA ASN A 13 -39.46 -33.38 2.30
C ASN A 13 -39.95 -33.81 3.70
N GLY A 14 -40.82 -33.01 4.31
CA GLY A 14 -41.50 -33.41 5.54
C GLY A 14 -42.10 -32.24 6.31
N ASP A 15 -43.43 -32.24 6.41
CA ASP A 15 -44.28 -31.31 7.16
C ASP A 15 -43.74 -30.96 8.55
N TYR A 16 -43.55 -29.66 8.81
CA TYR A 16 -43.49 -29.11 10.18
C TYR A 16 -44.37 -27.84 10.26
N PRO A 17 -44.99 -27.55 11.43
CA PRO A 17 -45.99 -26.50 11.60
C PRO A 17 -45.38 -25.10 11.41
N ARG A 18 -46.19 -24.17 10.91
CA ARG A 18 -45.80 -22.84 10.38
C ARG A 18 -45.44 -21.77 11.43
N ASP A 19 -44.94 -22.12 12.62
CA ASP A 19 -44.89 -21.15 13.74
C ASP A 19 -43.48 -20.77 14.23
N VAL A 20 -42.44 -20.93 13.41
CA VAL A 20 -41.13 -20.33 13.68
C VAL A 20 -40.59 -19.76 12.40
N GLY A 21 -40.26 -18.46 12.38
CA GLY A 21 -39.76 -17.69 11.25
C GLY A 21 -38.38 -18.11 10.74
N VAL A 22 -38.18 -19.41 10.50
CA VAL A 22 -37.02 -19.99 9.85
C VAL A 22 -37.25 -19.88 8.35
N LEU A 23 -36.84 -18.74 7.80
CA LEU A 23 -36.71 -18.54 6.36
C LEU A 23 -35.93 -19.71 5.73
N ARG A 24 -36.50 -20.29 4.68
CA ARG A 24 -36.01 -21.49 3.98
C ARG A 24 -34.54 -21.32 3.52
N PRO A 25 -33.68 -22.34 3.66
CA PRO A 25 -32.25 -22.24 3.31
C PRO A 25 -31.91 -22.21 1.81
N CYS A 26 -32.86 -22.41 0.88
CA CYS A 26 -32.54 -22.39 -0.56
C CYS A 26 -32.53 -20.99 -1.20
N HIS A 27 -33.30 -20.02 -0.72
CA HIS A 27 -33.30 -18.65 -1.27
C HIS A 27 -32.22 -17.76 -0.65
N ILE A 28 -31.60 -18.22 0.44
CA ILE A 28 -30.53 -17.54 1.18
C ILE A 28 -29.15 -17.70 0.50
N PHE A 29 -28.99 -18.69 -0.40
CA PHE A 29 -27.70 -19.04 -0.99
C PHE A 29 -27.17 -17.98 -1.96
N TRP A 30 -28.06 -17.26 -2.65
CA TRP A 30 -27.70 -16.10 -3.48
C TRP A 30 -27.91 -14.76 -2.75
N GLY A 31 -28.86 -14.68 -1.83
CA GLY A 31 -29.13 -13.45 -1.06
C GLY A 31 -28.02 -13.10 -0.05
N GLY A 32 -27.42 -14.11 0.60
CA GLY A 32 -26.36 -13.92 1.60
C GLY A 32 -25.10 -13.21 1.04
N PRO A 33 -24.48 -13.72 -0.03
CA PRO A 33 -23.33 -13.08 -0.66
C PRO A 33 -23.61 -11.66 -1.18
N LEU A 34 -24.80 -11.41 -1.76
CA LEU A 34 -25.18 -10.09 -2.25
C LEU A 34 -25.33 -9.07 -1.12
N ILE A 35 -25.99 -9.45 -0.01
CA ILE A 35 -26.10 -8.60 1.18
C ILE A 35 -24.70 -8.33 1.75
N MET A 36 -23.80 -9.31 1.70
CA MET A 36 -22.40 -9.13 2.13
C MET A 36 -21.65 -8.12 1.30
N ILE A 37 -21.71 -8.26 -0.02
CA ILE A 37 -21.09 -7.29 -0.92
C ILE A 37 -21.69 -5.90 -0.66
N ALA A 38 -23.00 -5.77 -0.50
CA ALA A 38 -23.66 -4.50 -0.23
C ALA A 38 -23.24 -3.87 1.11
N VAL A 39 -23.17 -4.64 2.20
CA VAL A 39 -22.74 -4.14 3.53
C VAL A 39 -21.27 -3.70 3.50
N ILE A 40 -20.42 -4.51 2.88
CA ILE A 40 -19.00 -4.20 2.73
C ILE A 40 -18.81 -2.95 1.86
N MET A 41 -19.51 -2.84 0.72
CA MET A 41 -19.51 -1.65 -0.13
C MET A 41 -20.01 -0.42 0.62
N GLY A 42 -21.07 -0.54 1.42
CA GLY A 42 -21.59 0.56 2.24
C GLY A 42 -20.59 1.06 3.28
N LEU A 43 -19.87 0.15 3.95
CA LEU A 43 -18.79 0.51 4.87
C LEU A 43 -17.67 1.27 4.16
N TYR A 44 -17.31 0.87 2.94
CA TYR A 44 -16.26 1.53 2.19
C TYR A 44 -16.66 2.90 1.66
N GLN A 45 -17.87 3.02 1.08
CA GLN A 45 -18.40 4.31 0.67
C GLN A 45 -18.40 5.28 1.84
N PHE A 46 -18.82 4.81 3.01
CA PHE A 46 -18.74 5.58 4.24
C PHE A 46 -17.28 5.92 4.64
N THR A 47 -16.36 4.97 4.57
CA THR A 47 -14.97 5.23 4.99
C THR A 47 -14.32 6.28 4.09
N PHE A 48 -14.34 6.11 2.77
CA PHE A 48 -13.64 7.01 1.84
C PHE A 48 -14.31 8.38 1.73
N THR A 49 -15.65 8.44 1.58
CA THR A 49 -16.36 9.72 1.45
C THR A 49 -16.23 10.59 2.69
N TYR A 50 -16.21 10.00 3.89
CA TYR A 50 -16.07 10.78 5.12
C TYR A 50 -14.62 10.98 5.57
N SER A 51 -13.67 10.16 5.11
CA SER A 51 -12.25 10.33 5.46
C SER A 51 -11.52 11.37 4.62
N GLU A 52 -11.95 11.62 3.38
CA GLU A 52 -11.29 12.53 2.44
C GLU A 52 -11.04 13.92 3.05
N MET A 53 -12.09 14.54 3.61
CA MET A 53 -11.98 15.87 4.25
C MET A 53 -10.99 15.87 5.44
N PRO A 54 -11.08 14.95 6.42
CA PRO A 54 -10.11 14.85 7.50
C PRO A 54 -8.68 14.55 7.05
N VAL A 55 -8.47 13.76 5.99
CA VAL A 55 -7.13 13.47 5.46
C VAL A 55 -6.50 14.77 4.92
N GLY A 56 -7.24 15.52 4.09
CA GLY A 56 -6.76 16.79 3.56
C GLY A 56 -6.43 17.84 4.64
N TRP A 57 -7.14 17.84 5.77
CA TRP A 57 -6.79 18.70 6.91
C TRP A 57 -5.45 18.34 7.54
N PHE A 58 -5.16 17.04 7.67
CA PHE A 58 -3.88 16.58 8.19
C PHE A 58 -2.74 16.87 7.22
N GLU A 59 -2.93 16.65 5.92
CA GLU A 59 -1.96 16.99 4.88
C GLU A 59 -1.65 18.49 4.88
N SER A 60 -2.68 19.33 4.91
CA SER A 60 -2.52 20.79 5.03
C SER A 60 -1.78 21.20 6.30
N PHE A 61 -2.05 20.54 7.43
CA PHE A 61 -1.37 20.80 8.70
C PHE A 61 0.12 20.46 8.65
N PHE A 62 0.47 19.31 8.06
CA PHE A 62 1.86 18.90 7.91
C PHE A 62 2.61 19.71 6.84
N GLY A 63 1.94 20.08 5.75
CA GLY A 63 2.48 21.01 4.74
C GLY A 63 2.80 22.37 5.36
N TRP A 64 1.86 22.96 6.10
CA TRP A 64 2.10 24.21 6.84
C TRP A 64 3.27 24.09 7.83
N LEU A 65 3.40 22.96 8.52
CA LEU A 65 4.50 22.70 9.44
C LEU A 65 5.84 22.61 8.70
N SER A 66 5.85 21.97 7.52
CA SER A 66 7.01 21.82 6.64
C SER A 66 7.50 23.17 6.11
N ASP A 67 6.59 24.01 5.62
CA ASP A 67 6.88 25.36 5.12
C ASP A 67 7.38 26.30 6.21
N THR A 68 6.77 26.21 7.40
CA THR A 68 7.19 27.00 8.55
C THR A 68 8.61 26.59 8.98
N ALA A 69 8.90 25.29 9.00
CA ALA A 69 10.23 24.78 9.32
C ALA A 69 11.27 25.18 8.25
N SER A 70 10.89 25.18 6.97
CA SER A 70 11.77 25.54 5.87
C SER A 70 12.17 27.02 5.87
N THR A 71 11.30 27.88 6.41
CA THR A 71 11.54 29.33 6.54
C THR A 71 12.40 29.68 7.76
N ILE A 72 12.24 28.95 8.87
CA ILE A 72 12.94 29.24 10.13
C ILE A 72 14.36 28.66 10.14
N ILE A 73 14.56 27.50 9.51
CA ILE A 73 15.84 26.77 9.57
C ILE A 73 16.70 27.19 8.37
N PRO A 74 17.97 27.59 8.58
CA PRO A 74 18.88 27.93 7.48
C PRO A 74 19.15 26.72 6.58
N ASP A 75 19.44 26.98 5.30
CA ASP A 75 19.71 25.94 4.32
C ASP A 75 20.92 25.07 4.72
N GLY A 76 20.70 23.76 4.80
CA GLY A 76 21.71 22.80 5.21
C GLY A 76 21.12 21.43 5.56
N LEU A 77 21.98 20.53 6.01
CA LEU A 77 21.62 19.14 6.36
C LEU A 77 20.57 19.04 7.48
N ILE A 78 20.52 20.03 8.37
CA ILE A 78 19.56 20.06 9.48
C ILE A 78 18.15 20.39 8.96
N LYS A 79 18.05 21.31 7.99
CA LYS A 79 16.77 21.63 7.34
C LYS A 79 16.22 20.40 6.62
N SER A 80 17.03 19.74 5.79
CA SER A 80 16.57 18.55 5.06
C SER A 80 16.23 17.36 5.97
N LEU A 81 16.93 17.17 7.08
CA LEU A 81 16.57 16.15 8.08
C LEU A 81 15.23 16.45 8.74
N VAL A 82 15.00 17.70 9.15
CA VAL A 82 13.79 18.08 9.89
C VAL A 82 12.58 18.12 8.96
N VAL A 83 12.70 18.75 7.80
CA VAL A 83 11.64 18.90 6.80
C VAL A 83 11.38 17.53 6.15
N SER A 84 12.31 17.05 5.31
CA SER A 84 12.12 15.84 4.51
C SER A 84 12.22 14.53 5.30
N GLY A 85 13.02 14.48 6.35
CA GLY A 85 13.21 13.25 7.14
C GLY A 85 12.15 13.04 8.22
N ILE A 86 11.82 14.09 8.97
CA ILE A 86 10.94 14.01 10.15
C ILE A 86 9.54 14.49 9.84
N ILE A 87 9.36 15.71 9.35
CA ILE A 87 8.04 16.31 9.15
C ILE A 87 7.31 15.57 8.03
N ASP A 88 7.91 15.42 6.85
CA ASP A 88 7.26 14.75 5.72
C ASP A 88 7.10 13.24 5.99
N GLY A 89 8.11 12.62 6.63
CA GLY A 89 8.05 11.21 7.03
C GLY A 89 6.96 10.90 8.05
N VAL A 90 6.77 11.75 9.07
CA VAL A 90 5.68 11.61 10.05
C VAL A 90 4.34 12.05 9.46
N GLY A 91 4.36 13.09 8.63
CA GLY A 91 3.19 13.67 7.97
C GLY A 91 2.51 12.67 7.05
N GLY A 92 3.27 11.93 6.23
CA GLY A 92 2.71 10.85 5.40
C GLY A 92 1.98 9.79 6.23
N VAL A 93 2.55 9.38 7.36
CA VAL A 93 1.94 8.35 8.23
C VAL A 93 0.70 8.85 8.96
N LEU A 94 0.83 10.03 9.58
CA LEU A 94 -0.22 10.60 10.41
C LEU A 94 -1.34 11.20 9.55
N GLY A 95 -1.06 11.55 8.30
CA GLY A 95 -2.03 11.92 7.27
C GLY A 95 -3.10 10.86 7.06
N PHE A 96 -2.74 9.57 7.12
CA PHE A 96 -3.70 8.46 6.98
C PHE A 96 -4.45 8.07 8.26
N VAL A 97 -4.15 8.70 9.41
CA VAL A 97 -4.82 8.36 10.69
C VAL A 97 -6.33 8.54 10.63
N PRO A 98 -6.90 9.59 10.03
CA PRO A 98 -8.35 9.75 9.92
C PRO A 98 -9.00 8.60 9.14
N LEU A 99 -8.42 8.20 8.01
CA LEU A 99 -8.91 7.06 7.22
C LEU A 99 -8.94 5.78 8.06
N ILE A 100 -7.86 5.52 8.81
CA ILE A 100 -7.77 4.36 9.71
C ILE A 100 -8.82 4.42 10.82
N LEU A 101 -9.11 5.61 11.36
CA LEU A 101 -10.14 5.83 12.38
C LEU A 101 -11.54 5.46 11.84
N PHE A 102 -11.93 5.97 10.66
CA PHE A 102 -13.22 5.64 10.05
C PHE A 102 -13.31 4.15 9.68
N MET A 103 -12.22 3.56 9.18
CA MET A 103 -12.17 2.14 8.86
C MET A 103 -12.34 1.28 10.14
N PHE A 104 -11.65 1.60 11.23
CA PHE A 104 -11.80 0.88 12.49
C PHE A 104 -13.17 1.04 13.11
N PHE A 105 -13.80 2.21 12.94
CA PHE A 105 -15.18 2.42 13.35
C PHE A 105 -16.13 1.49 12.59
N GLY A 106 -16.02 1.42 11.27
CA GLY A 106 -16.79 0.51 10.43
C GLY A 106 -16.56 -0.97 10.80
N ILE A 107 -15.31 -1.37 10.99
CA ILE A 107 -14.97 -2.76 11.40
C ILE A 107 -15.57 -3.08 12.77
N SER A 108 -15.53 -2.15 13.73
CA SER A 108 -16.11 -2.35 15.06
C SER A 108 -17.62 -2.56 15.00
N ILE A 109 -18.33 -1.85 14.09
CA ILE A 109 -19.76 -2.09 13.82
C ILE A 109 -20.01 -3.51 13.31
N LEU A 110 -19.19 -3.99 12.36
CA LEU A 110 -19.34 -5.34 11.81
C LEU A 110 -18.99 -6.44 12.82
N GLU A 111 -18.02 -6.16 13.69
CA GLU A 111 -17.56 -7.07 14.76
C GLU A 111 -18.64 -7.22 15.84
N ASP A 112 -19.11 -6.11 16.41
CA ASP A 112 -20.09 -6.10 17.50
C ASP A 112 -21.49 -6.55 17.05
N SER A 113 -21.84 -6.36 15.78
CA SER A 113 -23.09 -6.87 15.22
C SER A 113 -23.11 -8.39 15.03
N GLY A 114 -21.97 -9.07 15.12
CA GLY A 114 -21.86 -10.50 14.80
C GLY A 114 -21.94 -10.79 13.30
N TYR A 115 -21.84 -9.76 12.45
CA TYR A 115 -21.84 -9.91 10.99
C TYR A 115 -20.62 -10.70 10.52
N LEU A 116 -19.44 -10.42 11.09
CA LEU A 116 -18.19 -11.10 10.76
C LEU A 116 -18.24 -12.61 10.99
N ALA A 117 -18.96 -13.08 12.01
CA ALA A 117 -19.12 -14.50 12.27
C ALA A 117 -19.89 -15.23 11.15
N ARG A 118 -20.86 -14.55 10.53
CA ARG A 118 -21.63 -15.10 9.39
C ARG A 118 -20.82 -15.10 8.11
N VAL A 119 -20.04 -14.03 7.87
CA VAL A 119 -19.10 -13.96 6.75
C VAL A 119 -18.10 -15.11 6.82
N ALA A 120 -17.53 -15.35 8.00
CA ALA A 120 -16.63 -16.47 8.23
C ALA A 120 -17.29 -17.83 7.94
N PHE A 121 -18.53 -18.02 8.39
CA PHE A 121 -19.30 -19.25 8.10
C PHE A 121 -19.55 -19.45 6.61
N MET A 122 -19.94 -18.39 5.88
CA MET A 122 -20.27 -18.47 4.46
C MET A 122 -19.04 -18.78 3.60
N LEU A 123 -17.88 -18.24 3.96
CA LEU A 123 -16.64 -18.38 3.20
C LEU A 123 -15.77 -19.55 3.69
N ASP A 124 -16.17 -20.23 4.77
CA ASP A 124 -15.42 -21.36 5.34
C ASP A 124 -15.16 -22.46 4.32
N ARG A 125 -16.16 -22.80 3.49
CA ARG A 125 -16.02 -23.85 2.47
C ARG A 125 -14.89 -23.54 1.49
N ILE A 126 -14.73 -22.28 1.09
CA ILE A 126 -13.71 -21.85 0.14
C ILE A 126 -12.34 -21.90 0.81
N PHE A 127 -12.24 -21.33 2.01
CA PHE A 127 -10.96 -21.22 2.74
C PHE A 127 -10.40 -22.59 3.17
N ARG A 128 -11.29 -23.53 3.50
CA ARG A 128 -10.91 -24.89 3.88
C ARG A 128 -10.19 -25.65 2.76
N ILE A 129 -10.51 -25.37 1.49
CA ILE A 129 -9.82 -25.95 0.32
C ILE A 129 -8.33 -25.55 0.29
N PHE A 130 -8.02 -24.39 0.84
CA PHE A 130 -6.65 -23.85 0.93
C PHE A 130 -5.99 -24.13 2.29
N GLY A 131 -6.61 -24.96 3.14
CA GLY A 131 -6.06 -25.31 4.45
C GLY A 131 -6.18 -24.20 5.50
N LEU A 132 -7.08 -23.23 5.29
CA LEU A 132 -7.38 -22.13 6.20
C LEU A 132 -8.78 -22.29 6.83
N HIS A 133 -8.99 -21.63 7.96
CA HIS A 133 -10.29 -21.54 8.62
C HIS A 133 -11.12 -20.38 8.07
N GLY A 134 -12.45 -20.48 8.00
CA GLY A 134 -13.33 -19.40 7.53
C GLY A 134 -13.16 -18.08 8.28
N SER A 135 -12.76 -18.12 9.55
CA SER A 135 -12.41 -16.90 10.32
C SER A 135 -11.21 -16.12 9.75
N SER A 136 -10.38 -16.76 8.93
CA SER A 136 -9.20 -16.14 8.29
C SER A 136 -9.60 -15.09 7.24
N VAL A 137 -10.84 -15.13 6.76
CA VAL A 137 -11.39 -14.14 5.83
C VAL A 137 -11.27 -12.73 6.38
N MET A 138 -11.51 -12.54 7.68
CA MET A 138 -11.53 -11.21 8.30
C MET A 138 -10.17 -10.49 8.14
N PRO A 139 -9.02 -11.12 8.50
CA PRO A 139 -7.70 -10.59 8.17
C PRO A 139 -7.49 -10.19 6.71
N PHE A 140 -7.96 -10.99 5.74
CA PHE A 140 -7.78 -10.67 4.32
C PHE A 140 -8.63 -9.48 3.87
N ILE A 141 -9.90 -9.42 4.29
CA ILE A 141 -10.78 -8.29 3.96
C ILE A 141 -10.19 -7.00 4.53
N VAL A 142 -9.77 -7.00 5.81
CA VAL A 142 -9.20 -5.84 6.48
C VAL A 142 -7.84 -5.43 5.89
N SER A 143 -7.06 -6.38 5.38
CA SER A 143 -5.77 -6.10 4.72
C SER A 143 -5.89 -5.45 3.33
N GLY A 144 -7.12 -5.30 2.81
CA GLY A 144 -7.38 -4.70 1.50
C GLY A 144 -7.78 -5.67 0.40
N GLY A 145 -8.39 -6.81 0.76
CA GLY A 145 -8.78 -7.80 -0.24
C GLY A 145 -9.85 -7.31 -1.21
N ILE A 146 -10.77 -6.44 -0.78
CA ILE A 146 -11.91 -6.04 -1.64
C ILE A 146 -11.72 -4.62 -2.21
N ALA A 147 -11.46 -3.62 -1.36
CA ALA A 147 -11.41 -2.23 -1.82
C ALA A 147 -10.60 -1.33 -0.87
N GLY A 148 -9.27 -1.46 -0.88
CA GLY A 148 -8.36 -0.57 -0.14
C GLY A 148 -8.47 -0.71 1.38
N GLY A 149 -7.54 -1.45 1.98
CA GLY A 149 -7.42 -1.61 3.43
C GLY A 149 -6.01 -1.33 3.91
N CYS A 150 -5.66 -1.76 5.12
CA CYS A 150 -4.27 -1.68 5.58
C CYS A 150 -3.83 -3.04 6.11
N ALA A 151 -2.66 -3.50 5.65
CA ALA A 151 -2.11 -4.78 6.07
C ALA A 151 -1.81 -4.82 7.58
N VAL A 152 -1.52 -3.67 8.21
CA VAL A 152 -1.24 -3.56 9.66
C VAL A 152 -2.44 -4.04 10.50
N PRO A 153 -3.64 -3.43 10.43
CA PRO A 153 -4.81 -3.91 11.16
C PRO A 153 -5.27 -5.30 10.72
N GLY A 154 -5.08 -5.66 9.44
CA GLY A 154 -5.42 -6.98 8.96
C GLY A 154 -4.56 -8.08 9.59
N VAL A 155 -3.25 -7.85 9.74
CA VAL A 155 -2.35 -8.73 10.48
C VAL A 155 -2.75 -8.78 11.96
N MET A 156 -3.09 -7.66 12.60
CA MET A 156 -3.55 -7.66 14.00
C MET A 156 -4.87 -8.41 14.19
N ALA A 157 -5.76 -8.42 13.20
CA ALA A 157 -7.02 -9.16 13.25
C ALA A 157 -6.82 -10.69 13.33
N THR A 158 -5.64 -11.20 12.93
CA THR A 158 -5.31 -12.64 13.01
C THR A 158 -5.29 -13.17 14.44
N ARG A 159 -5.16 -12.31 15.46
CA ARG A 159 -5.22 -12.71 16.89
C ARG A 159 -6.53 -13.41 17.28
N THR A 160 -7.59 -13.21 16.51
CA THR A 160 -8.90 -13.86 16.69
C THR A 160 -8.91 -15.34 16.27
N LEU A 161 -7.88 -15.79 15.54
CA LEU A 161 -7.75 -17.16 15.06
C LEU A 161 -7.25 -18.08 16.19
N LYS A 162 -8.04 -19.12 16.48
CA LYS A 162 -7.76 -20.07 17.57
C LYS A 162 -6.57 -20.99 17.27
N SER A 163 -6.41 -21.39 16.01
CA SER A 163 -5.32 -22.28 15.59
C SER A 163 -4.04 -21.48 15.33
N PRO A 164 -2.91 -21.77 16.00
CA PRO A 164 -1.67 -21.03 15.82
C PRO A 164 -1.07 -21.21 14.42
N LEU A 165 -1.25 -22.38 13.80
CA LEU A 165 -0.71 -22.69 12.48
C LEU A 165 -1.49 -21.99 11.36
N GLU A 166 -2.83 -22.02 11.43
CA GLU A 166 -3.67 -21.27 10.50
C GLU A 166 -3.50 -19.77 10.70
N ARG A 167 -3.35 -19.32 11.96
CA ARG A 167 -3.02 -17.93 12.28
C ARG A 167 -1.75 -17.48 11.59
N LEU A 168 -0.68 -18.27 11.68
CA LEU A 168 0.60 -17.95 11.07
C LEU A 168 0.52 -17.91 9.54
N ALA A 169 -0.15 -18.88 8.91
CA ALA A 169 -0.34 -18.88 7.46
C ALA A 169 -1.09 -17.62 7.01
N THR A 170 -2.22 -17.30 7.64
CA THR A 170 -3.00 -16.09 7.35
C THR A 170 -2.18 -14.82 7.59
N LEU A 171 -1.40 -14.77 8.66
CA LEU A 171 -0.55 -13.64 9.01
C LEU A 171 0.54 -13.35 7.96
N LEU A 172 1.09 -14.39 7.33
CA LEU A 172 2.11 -14.25 6.27
C LEU A 172 1.51 -13.86 4.91
N THR A 173 0.28 -14.28 4.61
CA THR A 173 -0.36 -14.06 3.31
C THR A 173 -1.32 -12.89 3.27
N ALA A 174 -1.83 -12.42 4.41
CA ALA A 174 -2.71 -11.25 4.50
C ALA A 174 -2.14 -9.99 3.83
N PRO A 175 -0.82 -9.68 3.92
CA PRO A 175 -0.24 -8.51 3.25
C PRO A 175 -0.18 -8.56 1.72
N PHE A 176 -0.49 -9.70 1.10
CA PHE A 176 -0.61 -9.80 -0.37
C PHE A 176 -1.84 -9.12 -0.91
N MET A 177 -2.79 -8.77 -0.04
CA MET A 177 -3.95 -7.98 -0.41
C MET A 177 -3.55 -6.57 -0.86
N ASN A 178 -4.43 -5.92 -1.62
CA ASN A 178 -4.22 -4.58 -2.16
C ASN A 178 -4.54 -3.54 -1.08
N CYS A 179 -3.56 -3.24 -0.23
CA CYS A 179 -3.69 -2.17 0.74
C CYS A 179 -3.75 -0.79 0.06
N GLY A 180 -4.37 0.20 0.69
CA GLY A 180 -4.54 1.55 0.15
C GLY A 180 -3.22 2.17 -0.34
N ALA A 181 -2.13 1.94 0.39
CA ALA A 181 -0.81 2.44 0.01
C ALA A 181 -0.21 1.81 -1.28
N LYS A 182 -0.74 0.67 -1.77
CA LYS A 182 -0.37 0.11 -3.09
C LYS A 182 -1.18 0.74 -4.24
N MET A 183 -2.33 1.34 -3.93
CA MET A 183 -3.24 1.87 -4.95
C MET A 183 -2.62 2.99 -5.79
N PRO A 184 -1.83 3.95 -5.25
CA PRO A 184 -1.16 4.96 -6.07
C PRO A 184 -0.23 4.35 -7.12
N VAL A 185 0.54 3.31 -6.74
CA VAL A 185 1.44 2.61 -7.68
C VAL A 185 0.64 1.94 -8.80
N PHE A 186 -0.46 1.27 -8.45
CA PHE A 186 -1.32 0.65 -9.45
C PHE A 186 -2.02 1.68 -10.33
N ALA A 187 -2.52 2.77 -9.75
CA ALA A 187 -3.18 3.85 -10.46
C ALA A 187 -2.23 4.49 -11.47
N LEU A 188 -1.00 4.80 -11.07
CA LEU A 188 0.04 5.33 -11.95
C LEU A 188 0.33 4.38 -13.13
N LEU A 189 0.59 3.10 -12.87
CA LEU A 189 0.95 2.14 -13.92
C LEU A 189 -0.22 1.82 -14.85
N VAL A 190 -1.45 1.76 -14.31
CA VAL A 190 -2.66 1.53 -15.09
C VAL A 190 -2.98 2.76 -15.94
N ALA A 191 -2.92 3.95 -15.38
CA ALA A 191 -3.11 5.21 -16.11
C ALA A 191 -2.04 5.39 -17.19
N ALA A 192 -0.80 4.92 -16.99
CA ALA A 192 0.28 4.99 -17.97
C ALA A 192 0.16 3.93 -19.08
N PHE A 193 -0.12 2.66 -18.79
CA PHE A 193 -0.02 1.61 -19.83
C PHE A 193 -1.37 1.03 -20.27
N PHE A 194 -2.45 1.29 -19.54
CA PHE A 194 -3.76 0.64 -19.73
C PHE A 194 -4.96 1.59 -19.62
N ALA A 195 -4.81 2.84 -20.08
CA ALA A 195 -5.82 3.89 -19.96
C ALA A 195 -7.18 3.52 -20.57
N ASP A 196 -7.23 2.70 -21.62
CA ASP A 196 -8.50 2.28 -22.25
C ASP A 196 -9.31 1.30 -21.39
N ASN A 197 -8.70 0.66 -20.38
CA ASN A 197 -9.27 -0.45 -19.63
C ASN A 197 -8.96 -0.43 -18.13
N GLU A 198 -8.87 0.76 -17.52
CA GLU A 198 -8.39 0.92 -16.14
C GLU A 198 -9.15 0.07 -15.13
N ALA A 199 -10.49 0.10 -15.18
CA ALA A 199 -11.35 -0.67 -14.28
C ALA A 199 -11.16 -2.19 -14.41
N ASN A 200 -11.00 -2.68 -15.64
CA ASN A 200 -10.79 -4.11 -15.92
C ASN A 200 -9.43 -4.56 -15.39
N VAL A 201 -8.38 -3.75 -15.57
CA VAL A 201 -7.04 -4.07 -15.07
C VAL A 201 -7.02 -4.06 -13.54
N MET A 202 -7.62 -3.07 -12.89
CA MET A 202 -7.74 -3.03 -11.43
C MET A 202 -8.50 -4.24 -10.85
N PHE A 203 -9.56 -4.68 -11.55
CA PHE A 203 -10.27 -5.90 -11.19
C PHE A 203 -9.38 -7.15 -11.31
N ILE A 204 -8.61 -7.28 -12.40
CA ILE A 204 -7.66 -8.38 -12.61
C ILE A 204 -6.58 -8.39 -11.52
N ILE A 205 -6.01 -7.22 -11.18
CA ILE A 205 -5.02 -7.08 -10.09
C ILE A 205 -5.61 -7.60 -8.77
N THR A 206 -6.85 -7.27 -8.47
CA THR A 206 -7.55 -7.73 -7.26
C THR A 206 -7.79 -9.24 -7.27
N MET A 207 -8.16 -9.82 -8.41
CA MET A 207 -8.30 -11.27 -8.55
C MET A 207 -6.96 -12.00 -8.40
N ILE A 208 -5.88 -11.48 -8.98
CA ILE A 208 -4.52 -12.01 -8.83
C ILE A 208 -4.10 -12.00 -7.37
N ALA A 209 -4.36 -10.92 -6.63
CA ALA A 209 -4.03 -10.82 -5.21
C ALA A 209 -4.75 -11.90 -4.38
N TRP A 210 -6.06 -12.08 -4.58
CA TRP A 210 -6.83 -13.13 -3.88
C TRP A 210 -6.37 -14.55 -4.22
N ILE A 211 -6.27 -14.85 -5.50
CA ILE A 211 -5.88 -16.19 -5.98
C ILE A 211 -4.47 -16.50 -5.50
N GLY A 212 -3.53 -15.56 -5.67
CA GLY A 212 -2.15 -15.72 -5.23
C GLY A 212 -2.04 -15.91 -3.72
N ALA A 213 -2.77 -15.12 -2.92
CA ALA A 213 -2.74 -15.27 -1.47
C ALA A 213 -3.27 -16.62 -0.98
N LEU A 214 -4.37 -17.11 -1.56
CA LEU A 214 -4.93 -18.42 -1.22
C LEU A 214 -4.03 -19.58 -1.68
N ILE A 215 -3.43 -19.48 -2.86
CA ILE A 215 -2.48 -20.47 -3.37
C ILE A 215 -1.23 -20.53 -2.48
N VAL A 216 -0.66 -19.37 -2.14
CA VAL A 216 0.53 -19.31 -1.27
C VAL A 216 0.19 -19.76 0.14
N ALA A 217 -0.99 -19.45 0.67
CA ALA A 217 -1.43 -19.97 1.97
C ALA A 217 -1.47 -21.49 1.98
N LYS A 218 -2.01 -22.10 0.92
CA LYS A 218 -2.00 -23.56 0.74
C LYS A 218 -0.59 -24.11 0.63
N LEU A 219 0.28 -23.46 -0.14
CA LEU A 219 1.68 -23.84 -0.27
C LEU A 219 2.38 -23.83 1.09
N LEU A 220 2.23 -22.76 1.88
CA LEU A 220 2.79 -22.64 3.21
C LEU A 220 2.25 -23.70 4.18
N ARG A 221 0.95 -24.03 4.12
CA ARG A 221 0.33 -25.06 4.96
C ARG A 221 0.81 -26.47 4.65
N VAL A 222 1.15 -26.77 3.39
CA VAL A 222 1.66 -28.08 2.98
C VAL A 222 3.17 -28.21 3.23
N THR A 223 3.93 -27.11 3.11
CA THR A 223 5.40 -27.14 3.15
C THR A 223 5.99 -26.74 4.50
N VAL A 224 5.72 -25.51 4.96
CA VAL A 224 6.41 -24.90 6.12
C VAL A 224 5.62 -25.07 7.42
N ILE A 225 4.28 -25.01 7.36
CA ILE A 225 3.38 -24.91 8.51
C ILE A 225 2.40 -26.09 8.51
N GLN A 226 2.95 -27.30 8.60
CA GLN A 226 2.20 -28.55 8.57
C GLN A 226 1.35 -28.73 9.82
N GLY A 227 0.07 -29.08 9.65
CA GLY A 227 -0.82 -29.46 10.75
C GLY A 227 -2.28 -29.56 10.33
N GLU A 228 -3.08 -30.31 11.09
CA GLU A 228 -4.50 -30.54 10.79
C GLU A 228 -5.34 -29.26 10.83
N SER A 229 -6.40 -29.21 10.02
CA SER A 229 -7.38 -28.11 10.04
C SER A 229 -8.27 -28.24 11.27
N THR A 230 -8.44 -27.17 12.05
CA THR A 230 -9.26 -27.23 13.27
C THR A 230 -10.76 -27.46 12.95
N PRO A 231 -11.48 -28.32 13.72
CA PRO A 231 -12.91 -28.53 13.51
C PRO A 231 -13.71 -27.25 13.74
N PHE A 232 -14.51 -26.86 12.74
CA PHE A 232 -15.36 -25.66 12.81
C PHE A 232 -16.57 -25.92 13.73
N VAL A 233 -16.40 -25.66 15.04
CA VAL A 233 -17.51 -25.54 15.99
C VAL A 233 -17.60 -24.07 16.38
N MET A 234 -18.37 -23.31 15.59
CA MET A 234 -18.68 -21.91 15.87
C MET A 234 -20.17 -21.81 16.12
N GLU A 235 -20.54 -21.57 17.38
CA GLU A 235 -21.90 -21.14 17.72
C GLU A 235 -22.13 -19.77 17.07
N LEU A 236 -23.10 -19.70 16.15
CA LEU A 236 -23.43 -18.45 15.47
C LEU A 236 -23.99 -17.44 16.49
N PRO A 237 -23.33 -16.29 16.73
CA PRO A 237 -23.83 -15.31 17.68
C PRO A 237 -25.12 -14.65 17.17
N PRO A 238 -26.07 -14.30 18.06
CA PRO A 238 -27.25 -13.54 17.68
C PRO A 238 -26.84 -12.14 17.19
N TYR A 239 -27.61 -11.56 16.26
CA TYR A 239 -27.42 -10.15 15.88
C TYR A 239 -27.64 -9.27 17.11
N ARG A 240 -26.66 -8.41 17.41
CA ARG A 240 -26.76 -7.40 18.46
C ARG A 240 -26.56 -6.03 17.84
N PHE A 241 -27.29 -5.03 18.31
CA PHE A 241 -27.00 -3.66 17.90
C PHE A 241 -25.78 -3.16 18.69
N PRO A 242 -24.75 -2.63 18.01
CA PRO A 242 -23.57 -2.12 18.69
C PRO A 242 -23.92 -0.88 19.51
N THR A 243 -23.36 -0.76 20.72
CA THR A 243 -23.50 0.45 21.54
C THR A 243 -22.56 1.53 21.02
N PHE A 244 -23.06 2.74 20.78
CA PHE A 244 -22.24 3.85 20.26
C PHE A 244 -21.00 4.15 21.12
N GLN A 245 -21.14 4.07 22.44
CA GLN A 245 -20.03 4.26 23.38
C GLN A 245 -18.93 3.20 23.20
N GLY A 246 -19.30 1.93 23.06
CA GLY A 246 -18.35 0.84 22.78
C GLY A 246 -17.62 1.04 21.47
N LEU A 247 -18.34 1.44 20.41
CA LEU A 247 -17.75 1.73 19.11
C LEU A 247 -16.68 2.84 19.20
N MET A 248 -16.99 3.95 19.86
CA MET A 248 -16.06 5.07 20.02
C MET A 248 -14.81 4.68 20.83
N ILE A 249 -14.99 3.97 21.94
CA ILE A 249 -13.87 3.51 22.79
C ILE A 249 -12.96 2.56 22.01
N HIS A 250 -13.51 1.54 21.36
CA HIS A 250 -12.72 0.56 20.60
C HIS A 250 -12.01 1.20 19.40
N THR A 251 -12.69 2.12 18.71
CA THR A 251 -12.09 2.86 17.59
C THR A 251 -10.92 3.70 18.08
N TRP A 252 -11.11 4.46 19.16
CA TRP A 252 -10.08 5.31 19.74
C TRP A 252 -8.87 4.51 20.25
N GLU A 253 -9.11 3.43 21.00
CA GLU A 253 -8.04 2.57 21.51
C GLU A 253 -7.20 1.95 20.39
N ARG A 254 -7.84 1.45 19.33
CA ARG A 254 -7.14 0.87 18.16
C ARG A 254 -6.36 1.94 17.39
N THR A 255 -6.94 3.12 17.20
CA THR A 255 -6.30 4.24 16.52
C THR A 255 -5.11 4.77 17.31
N TRP A 256 -5.24 4.91 18.63
CA TRP A 256 -4.14 5.32 19.52
C TRP A 256 -3.00 4.30 19.53
N GLN A 257 -3.32 3.01 19.54
CA GLN A 257 -2.31 1.96 19.41
C GLN A 257 -1.57 2.05 18.07
N TYR A 258 -2.26 2.37 16.98
CA TYR A 258 -1.64 2.64 15.69
C TYR A 258 -0.69 3.85 15.78
N ILE A 259 -1.16 5.01 16.24
CA ILE A 259 -0.34 6.22 16.35
C ILE A 259 0.92 5.97 17.19
N LYS A 260 0.78 5.37 18.38
CA LYS A 260 1.91 5.16 19.30
C LYS A 260 2.91 4.13 18.78
N LYS A 261 2.43 3.01 18.22
CA LYS A 261 3.31 1.90 17.79
C LYS A 261 3.84 2.08 16.37
N ALA A 262 3.00 2.50 15.43
CA ALA A 262 3.39 2.71 14.05
C ALA A 262 4.17 4.02 13.91
N GLY A 263 3.69 5.12 14.50
CA GLY A 263 4.34 6.43 14.39
C GLY A 263 5.78 6.44 14.91
N THR A 264 6.05 5.82 16.07
CA THR A 264 7.42 5.74 16.62
C THR A 264 8.37 4.90 15.78
N VAL A 265 7.87 3.79 15.23
CA VAL A 265 8.65 2.90 14.37
C VAL A 265 8.94 3.58 13.02
N ILE A 266 7.94 4.25 12.44
CA ILE A 266 8.09 4.87 11.13
C ILE A 266 8.98 6.10 11.21
N LEU A 267 8.88 6.93 12.25
CA LEU A 267 9.83 8.04 12.47
C LEU A 267 11.29 7.54 12.47
N GLY A 268 11.57 6.42 13.15
CA GLY A 268 12.91 5.85 13.15
C GLY A 268 13.37 5.42 11.75
N ILE A 269 12.47 4.86 10.95
CA ILE A 269 12.77 4.39 9.59
C ILE A 269 12.85 5.54 8.60
N SER A 270 12.01 6.57 8.72
CA SER A 270 12.04 7.74 7.85
C SER A 270 13.37 8.46 7.98
N ILE A 271 13.90 8.59 9.20
CA ILE A 271 15.24 9.13 9.46
C ILE A 271 16.33 8.25 8.81
N ILE A 272 16.22 6.92 8.94
CA ILE A 272 17.18 5.98 8.34
C ILE A 272 17.12 6.03 6.81
N LEU A 273 15.92 6.02 6.23
CA LEU A 273 15.73 6.11 4.78
C LEU A 273 16.20 7.45 4.24
N TRP A 274 15.86 8.55 4.90
CA TRP A 274 16.38 9.86 4.58
C TRP A 274 17.91 9.84 4.57
N ALA A 275 18.54 9.26 5.60
CA ALA A 275 19.99 9.15 5.65
C ALA A 275 20.55 8.29 4.50
N LEU A 276 19.88 7.19 4.14
CA LEU A 276 20.29 6.31 3.03
C LEU A 276 20.08 6.95 1.65
N MET A 277 19.05 7.76 1.47
CA MET A 277 18.73 8.46 0.23
C MET A 277 19.49 9.77 0.07
N THR A 278 19.94 10.38 1.17
CA THR A 278 20.69 11.65 1.16
C THR A 278 22.20 11.44 1.16
N PHE A 279 22.70 10.41 1.85
CA PHE A 279 24.14 10.18 1.96
C PHE A 279 24.60 8.98 1.14
N PRO A 280 25.82 9.03 0.55
CA PRO A 280 26.63 10.23 0.34
C PRO A 280 25.99 11.15 -0.70
N GLY A 281 26.04 12.46 -0.45
CA GLY A 281 25.55 13.46 -1.40
C GLY A 281 26.46 13.60 -2.63
N LEU A 282 26.11 14.51 -3.54
CA LEU A 282 26.99 14.83 -4.67
C LEU A 282 28.36 15.27 -4.16
N SER A 283 29.41 14.82 -4.85
CA SER A 283 30.75 15.37 -4.70
C SER A 283 30.77 16.85 -5.07
N ASP A 284 31.54 17.66 -4.34
CA ASP A 284 31.67 19.12 -4.55
C ASP A 284 31.93 19.50 -6.02
N GLU A 285 32.68 18.68 -6.75
CA GLU A 285 32.96 18.88 -8.18
C GLU A 285 31.70 18.85 -9.05
N LYS A 286 30.77 17.91 -8.78
CA LYS A 286 29.52 17.78 -9.53
C LYS A 286 28.51 18.86 -9.13
N THR A 287 28.48 19.24 -7.85
CA THR A 287 27.65 20.36 -7.37
C THR A 287 28.05 21.66 -8.08
N GLN A 288 29.35 21.92 -8.22
CA GLN A 288 29.84 23.10 -8.95
C GLN A 288 29.51 23.08 -10.45
N VAL A 289 29.36 21.90 -11.08
CA VAL A 289 28.91 21.82 -12.48
C VAL A 289 27.48 22.31 -12.60
N PHE A 290 26.58 21.83 -11.74
CA PHE A 290 25.18 22.28 -11.74
C PHE A 290 25.05 23.75 -11.34
N GLU A 291 25.81 24.24 -10.36
CA GLU A 291 25.86 25.66 -10.02
C GLU A 291 26.29 26.53 -11.20
N LYS A 292 27.35 26.13 -11.93
CA LYS A 292 27.78 26.83 -13.15
C LYS A 292 26.72 26.79 -14.26
N GLU A 293 26.02 25.68 -14.45
CA GLU A 293 24.90 25.61 -15.38
C GLU A 293 23.77 26.58 -14.99
N ARG A 294 23.43 26.68 -13.70
CA ARG A 294 22.45 27.65 -13.20
C ARG A 294 22.91 29.09 -13.41
N GLU A 295 24.17 29.39 -13.12
CA GLU A 295 24.74 30.73 -13.27
C GLU A 295 24.80 31.17 -14.74
N THR A 296 25.23 30.28 -15.65
CA THR A 296 25.26 30.56 -17.09
C THR A 296 23.85 30.77 -17.64
N LEU A 297 22.87 29.99 -17.20
CA LEU A 297 21.49 30.15 -17.59
C LEU A 297 20.90 31.48 -17.06
N LYS A 298 21.15 31.83 -15.79
CA LYS A 298 20.73 33.11 -15.22
C LYS A 298 21.41 34.30 -15.90
N ALA A 299 22.68 34.17 -16.27
CA ALA A 299 23.42 35.21 -16.99
C ALA A 299 22.96 35.41 -18.44
N SER A 300 22.35 34.39 -19.06
CA SER A 300 21.83 34.47 -20.43
C SER A 300 20.53 35.27 -20.57
N VAL A 301 19.92 35.68 -19.45
CA VAL A 301 18.60 36.34 -19.42
C VAL A 301 18.68 37.74 -18.82
N SER A 302 17.87 38.67 -19.34
CA SER A 302 17.77 40.06 -18.89
C SER A 302 17.47 40.18 -17.38
N ALA A 303 18.09 41.17 -16.72
CA ALA A 303 17.90 41.44 -15.30
C ALA A 303 16.44 41.72 -14.88
N SER A 304 15.58 42.15 -15.82
CA SER A 304 14.14 42.33 -15.59
C SER A 304 13.42 41.01 -15.34
N VAL A 305 13.78 39.95 -16.05
CA VAL A 305 13.16 38.62 -15.93
C VAL A 305 13.62 37.93 -14.64
N LEU A 306 14.88 38.10 -14.25
CA LEU A 306 15.38 37.61 -12.96
C LEU A 306 14.66 38.26 -11.77
N LYS A 307 14.34 39.56 -11.89
CA LYS A 307 13.61 40.29 -10.85
C LYS A 307 12.15 39.85 -10.78
N GLU A 308 11.52 39.55 -11.91
CA GLU A 308 10.18 38.97 -11.99
C GLU A 308 10.13 37.59 -11.31
N LEU A 309 11.14 36.73 -11.55
CA LEU A 309 11.22 35.39 -10.96
C LEU A 309 11.40 35.39 -9.44
N ASN A 310 12.16 36.34 -8.89
CA ASN A 310 12.42 36.43 -7.44
C ASN A 310 11.29 37.09 -6.64
N PHE A 311 10.38 37.83 -7.28
CA PHE A 311 9.28 38.57 -6.61
C PHE A 311 7.89 37.99 -6.91
N SER A 312 7.78 37.00 -7.79
CA SER A 312 6.50 36.37 -8.12
C SER A 312 6.17 35.28 -7.09
N ASN A 313 5.02 35.42 -6.41
CA ASN A 313 4.37 34.28 -5.76
C ASN A 313 3.90 33.29 -6.85
N GLU A 314 3.69 32.02 -6.48
CA GLU A 314 3.37 30.91 -7.40
C GLU A 314 2.20 31.19 -8.37
N ASP A 315 1.31 32.14 -8.05
CA ASP A 315 0.11 32.49 -8.82
C ASP A 315 0.21 33.77 -9.69
N ALA A 316 1.38 34.42 -9.80
CA ALA A 316 1.52 35.61 -10.63
C ALA A 316 1.67 35.26 -12.13
N GLU A 317 0.99 35.98 -13.03
CA GLU A 317 1.15 35.83 -14.50
C GLU A 317 2.57 36.18 -14.93
N LEU A 318 3.45 35.17 -14.93
CA LEU A 318 4.83 35.28 -15.39
C LEU A 318 4.88 35.52 -16.91
N SER A 319 5.74 36.43 -17.35
CA SER A 319 6.11 36.57 -18.76
C SER A 319 6.59 35.24 -19.35
N SER A 320 6.31 34.98 -20.64
CA SER A 320 6.70 33.74 -21.33
C SER A 320 8.21 33.45 -21.25
N ALA A 321 9.04 34.50 -21.18
CA ALA A 321 10.47 34.38 -20.95
C ALA A 321 10.81 33.92 -19.52
N ALA A 322 10.08 34.40 -18.51
CA ALA A 322 10.25 34.00 -17.12
C ALA A 322 9.77 32.56 -16.88
N GLN A 323 8.67 32.16 -17.53
CA GLN A 323 8.19 30.76 -17.52
C GLN A 323 9.21 29.81 -18.16
N THR A 324 9.81 30.20 -19.30
CA THR A 324 10.84 29.39 -19.98
C THR A 324 12.09 29.25 -19.11
N LEU A 325 12.52 30.34 -18.45
CA LEU A 325 13.65 30.30 -17.52
C LEU A 325 13.33 29.44 -16.29
N LYS A 326 12.14 29.58 -15.70
CA LYS A 326 11.67 28.75 -14.56
C LYS A 326 11.68 27.27 -14.94
N LYS A 327 11.18 26.91 -16.13
CA LYS A 327 11.20 25.53 -16.65
C LYS A 327 12.62 24.99 -16.79
N LYS A 328 13.53 25.75 -17.41
CA LYS A 328 14.93 25.33 -17.58
C LYS A 328 15.70 25.23 -16.25
N LEU A 329 15.41 26.10 -15.28
CA LEU A 329 15.97 25.98 -13.93
C LEU A 329 15.44 24.72 -13.25
N LYS A 330 14.13 24.46 -13.32
CA LYS A 330 13.51 23.23 -12.79
C LYS A 330 14.13 21.98 -13.43
N GLU A 331 14.43 21.99 -14.72
CA GLU A 331 15.13 20.89 -15.42
C GLU A 331 16.56 20.67 -14.91
N ILE A 332 17.31 21.73 -14.56
CA ILE A 332 18.64 21.60 -13.94
C ILE A 332 18.51 21.02 -12.53
N ASP A 333 17.62 21.56 -11.70
CA ASP A 333 17.39 21.11 -10.32
C ASP A 333 16.95 19.64 -10.28
N ALA A 334 16.14 19.23 -11.24
CA ALA A 334 15.67 17.86 -11.34
C ALA A 334 16.76 16.88 -11.81
N ARG A 335 17.67 17.29 -12.70
CA ARG A 335 18.86 16.49 -13.08
C ARG A 335 19.87 16.38 -11.94
N GLU A 336 20.03 17.44 -11.16
CA GLU A 336 20.85 17.41 -9.95
C GLU A 336 20.28 16.45 -8.92
N SER A 337 18.96 16.51 -8.68
CA SER A 337 18.26 15.61 -7.75
C SER A 337 18.36 14.14 -8.19
N GLU A 338 18.21 13.85 -9.48
CA GLU A 338 18.43 12.50 -10.02
C GLU A 338 19.87 12.02 -9.75
N THR A 339 20.86 12.88 -10.02
CA THR A 339 22.28 12.55 -9.82
C THR A 339 22.60 12.35 -8.33
N ALA A 340 22.02 13.18 -7.45
CA ALA A 340 22.13 13.07 -6.00
C ALA A 340 21.63 11.71 -5.55
N LEU A 341 20.41 11.37 -5.99
CA LEU A 341 19.73 10.14 -5.64
C LEU A 341 20.52 8.91 -6.09
N CYS A 342 21.08 8.92 -7.30
CA CYS A 342 21.94 7.85 -7.82
C CYS A 342 23.23 7.69 -7.01
N SER A 343 23.82 8.79 -6.52
CA SER A 343 25.06 8.77 -5.73
C SER A 343 24.90 8.27 -4.30
N SER A 344 23.68 8.36 -3.76
CA SER A 344 23.31 7.96 -2.40
C SER A 344 23.50 6.45 -2.13
N PHE A 345 23.49 6.04 -0.87
CA PHE A 345 23.55 4.62 -0.51
C PHE A 345 22.35 3.84 -1.07
N ALA A 346 21.15 4.42 -1.02
CA ALA A 346 19.96 3.85 -1.62
C ALA A 346 20.12 3.69 -3.14
N GLY A 347 20.68 4.71 -3.83
CA GLY A 347 20.99 4.66 -5.26
C GLY A 347 21.98 3.56 -5.61
N ARG A 348 23.08 3.44 -4.85
CA ARG A 348 24.07 2.37 -5.01
C ARG A 348 23.46 0.98 -4.81
N ILE A 349 22.55 0.83 -3.84
CA ILE A 349 21.80 -0.42 -3.65
C ILE A 349 20.89 -0.68 -4.86
N GLY A 350 20.20 0.34 -5.37
CA GLY A 350 19.33 0.23 -6.55
C GLY A 350 20.08 -0.22 -7.81
N VAL A 351 21.25 0.36 -8.07
CA VAL A 351 22.15 -0.02 -9.17
C VAL A 351 22.74 -1.42 -8.94
N ALA A 352 23.13 -1.77 -7.71
CA ALA A 352 23.62 -3.11 -7.41
C ALA A 352 22.54 -4.19 -7.60
N LEU A 353 21.27 -3.87 -7.31
CA LEU A 353 20.13 -4.75 -7.54
C LEU A 353 19.85 -4.96 -9.03
N GLU A 354 20.18 -3.99 -9.89
CA GLU A 354 19.96 -4.04 -11.34
C GLU A 354 20.51 -5.30 -11.98
N TYR A 355 21.69 -5.77 -11.52
CA TYR A 355 22.29 -7.01 -12.01
C TYR A 355 21.37 -8.24 -11.89
N VAL A 356 20.54 -8.27 -10.84
CA VAL A 356 19.57 -9.35 -10.61
C VAL A 356 18.22 -8.98 -11.20
N THR A 357 17.76 -7.74 -11.00
CA THR A 357 16.41 -7.32 -11.36
C THR A 357 16.19 -7.04 -12.84
N GLN A 358 17.26 -6.90 -13.63
CA GLN A 358 17.18 -6.84 -15.09
C GLN A 358 16.45 -8.06 -15.67
N TRP A 359 16.47 -9.22 -15.00
CA TRP A 359 15.71 -10.41 -15.42
C TRP A 359 14.19 -10.24 -15.31
N ALA A 360 13.74 -9.29 -14.51
CA ALA A 360 12.34 -8.86 -14.39
C ALA A 360 12.05 -7.59 -15.21
N GLY A 361 13.05 -7.05 -15.92
CA GLY A 361 12.95 -5.79 -16.67
C GLY A 361 12.96 -4.53 -15.81
N PHE A 362 13.48 -4.60 -14.57
CA PHE A 362 13.55 -3.43 -13.69
C PHE A 362 14.91 -2.73 -13.79
N ASP A 363 14.85 -1.44 -14.07
CA ASP A 363 15.98 -0.51 -14.06
C ASP A 363 16.30 0.00 -12.64
N TRP A 364 17.44 0.67 -12.47
CA TRP A 364 17.89 1.24 -11.19
C TRP A 364 16.87 2.21 -10.58
N ARG A 365 16.14 2.99 -11.41
CA ARG A 365 15.07 3.91 -10.97
C ARG A 365 13.92 3.16 -10.28
N THR A 366 13.50 2.05 -10.87
CA THR A 366 12.48 1.17 -10.28
C THR A 366 12.98 0.50 -9.01
N ASN A 367 14.24 0.05 -9.01
CA ASN A 367 14.84 -0.60 -7.84
C ASN A 367 14.94 0.33 -6.63
N ILE A 368 15.42 1.57 -6.83
CA ILE A 368 15.52 2.53 -5.72
C ILE A 368 14.14 2.90 -5.18
N ALA A 369 13.14 3.03 -6.07
CA ALA A 369 11.75 3.25 -5.67
C ALA A 369 11.19 2.07 -4.87
N LEU A 370 11.49 0.82 -5.26
CA LEU A 370 11.08 -0.38 -4.51
C LEU A 370 11.76 -0.49 -3.13
N VAL A 371 13.02 -0.04 -3.01
CA VAL A 371 13.74 0.06 -1.74
C VAL A 371 13.07 1.08 -0.82
N GLY A 372 12.73 2.27 -1.31
CA GLY A 372 11.92 3.24 -0.57
C GLY A 372 10.54 2.69 -0.19
N GLY A 373 9.91 1.98 -1.13
CA GLY A 373 8.63 1.31 -0.98
C GLY A 373 8.57 0.28 0.16
N PHE A 374 9.71 -0.29 0.55
CA PHE A 374 9.78 -1.22 1.67
C PHE A 374 9.45 -0.55 3.01
N ALA A 375 9.83 0.72 3.20
CA ALA A 375 9.43 1.46 4.40
C ALA A 375 7.96 1.88 4.34
N ALA A 376 7.56 2.53 3.25
CA ALA A 376 6.22 3.03 3.01
C ALA A 376 5.88 2.90 1.52
N LYS A 377 4.73 2.31 1.18
CA LYS A 377 4.42 1.95 -0.22
C LYS A 377 4.11 3.19 -1.06
N GLU A 378 3.55 4.23 -0.46
CA GLU A 378 3.30 5.50 -1.14
C GLU A 378 4.60 6.17 -1.63
N VAL A 379 5.74 5.91 -0.97
CA VAL A 379 7.05 6.47 -1.33
C VAL A 379 7.56 5.96 -2.69
N VAL A 380 7.00 4.86 -3.22
CA VAL A 380 7.37 4.36 -4.55
C VAL A 380 7.07 5.40 -5.63
N VAL A 381 5.89 6.03 -5.58
CA VAL A 381 5.47 7.01 -6.60
C VAL A 381 6.31 8.28 -6.50
N SER A 382 6.52 8.81 -5.29
CA SER A 382 7.36 10.00 -5.10
C SER A 382 8.81 9.75 -5.50
N THR A 383 9.37 8.58 -5.16
CA THR A 383 10.75 8.21 -5.56
C THR A 383 10.86 8.06 -7.07
N LEU A 384 9.85 7.50 -7.76
CA LEU A 384 9.83 7.47 -9.23
C LEU A 384 9.74 8.88 -9.81
N GLY A 385 8.93 9.77 -9.25
CA GLY A 385 8.85 11.18 -9.64
C GLY A 385 10.19 11.90 -9.57
N THR A 386 10.89 11.78 -8.44
CA THR A 386 12.24 12.32 -8.27
C THR A 386 13.24 11.66 -9.22
N ALA A 387 13.17 10.33 -9.37
CA ALA A 387 14.07 9.58 -10.22
C ALA A 387 13.91 9.95 -11.69
N TYR A 388 12.71 10.27 -12.19
CA TYR A 388 12.45 10.72 -13.57
C TYR A 388 12.63 12.23 -13.78
N SER A 389 13.26 12.94 -12.82
CA SER A 389 13.52 14.38 -12.89
C SER A 389 12.25 15.22 -13.08
N LEU A 390 11.13 14.82 -12.47
CA LEU A 390 9.89 15.62 -12.50
C LEU A 390 9.80 16.63 -11.34
N GLY A 391 10.76 16.61 -10.41
CA GLY A 391 10.75 17.41 -9.18
C GLY A 391 9.89 16.77 -8.09
N GLU A 392 9.57 17.52 -7.04
CA GLU A 392 8.54 17.13 -6.06
C GLU A 392 7.17 17.21 -6.74
N THR A 393 6.65 16.07 -7.20
CA THR A 393 5.28 15.94 -7.70
C THR A 393 4.38 15.45 -6.57
N ASP A 394 3.25 16.11 -6.38
CA ASP A 394 2.19 15.69 -5.47
C ASP A 394 1.69 14.28 -5.88
N PRO A 395 1.59 13.29 -4.97
CA PRO A 395 1.06 11.95 -5.29
C PRO A 395 -0.31 11.93 -5.97
N GLU A 396 -1.08 13.03 -5.90
CA GLU A 396 -2.38 13.15 -6.56
C GLU A 396 -2.30 13.55 -8.05
N GLU A 397 -1.22 14.20 -8.50
CA GLU A 397 -1.00 14.60 -9.90
C GLU A 397 -0.20 13.55 -10.70
N ASN A 398 -0.79 12.37 -10.89
CA ASN A 398 -0.14 11.24 -11.56
C ASN A 398 0.07 11.41 -13.09
N GLN A 399 -0.44 12.49 -13.70
CA GLN A 399 -0.47 12.64 -15.16
C GLN A 399 0.92 12.89 -15.77
N ASP A 400 1.71 13.78 -15.19
CA ASP A 400 3.06 14.11 -15.67
C ASP A 400 4.02 12.90 -15.57
N LEU A 401 3.95 12.16 -14.47
CA LEU A 401 4.75 10.95 -14.28
C LEU A 401 4.30 9.80 -15.18
N ALA A 402 2.99 9.62 -15.38
CA ALA A 402 2.48 8.60 -16.30
C ALA A 402 2.94 8.86 -17.75
N GLU A 403 3.02 10.12 -18.18
CA GLU A 403 3.54 10.50 -19.50
C GLU A 403 5.06 10.28 -19.62
N ALA A 404 5.83 10.62 -18.58
CA ALA A 404 7.27 10.36 -18.55
C ALA A 404 7.57 8.86 -18.66
N LEU A 405 6.83 8.01 -17.94
CA LEU A 405 6.96 6.55 -18.00
C LEU A 405 6.62 6.01 -19.39
N ARG A 406 5.56 6.50 -20.03
CA ARG A 406 5.19 6.12 -21.42
C ARG A 406 6.25 6.47 -22.45
N THR A 407 6.92 7.60 -22.26
CA THR A 407 7.88 8.15 -23.24
C THR A 407 9.26 7.52 -23.09
N SER A 408 9.57 6.97 -21.91
CA SER A 408 10.84 6.32 -21.65
C SER A 408 10.99 4.99 -22.41
N THR A 409 12.18 4.73 -22.95
CA THR A 409 12.46 3.52 -23.76
C THR A 409 12.49 2.24 -22.95
N ASP A 410 12.70 2.33 -21.64
CA ASP A 410 12.88 1.18 -20.74
C ASP A 410 11.55 0.58 -20.29
N TRP A 411 10.44 1.29 -20.54
CA TRP A 411 9.12 0.85 -20.12
C TRP A 411 8.30 0.29 -21.29
N ASN A 412 7.62 -0.80 -20.98
CA ASN A 412 6.60 -1.38 -21.85
C ASN A 412 5.48 -1.99 -20.97
N PRO A 413 4.32 -2.33 -21.55
CA PRO A 413 3.22 -2.92 -20.79
C PRO A 413 3.58 -4.22 -20.05
N VAL A 414 4.59 -4.97 -20.53
CA VAL A 414 5.07 -6.21 -19.87
C VAL A 414 5.84 -5.88 -18.60
N VAL A 415 6.72 -4.88 -18.62
CA VAL A 415 7.43 -4.36 -17.43
C VAL A 415 6.44 -3.81 -16.41
N ALA A 416 5.41 -3.08 -16.87
CA ALA A 416 4.34 -2.60 -16.01
C ALA A 416 3.61 -3.74 -15.29
N TRP A 417 3.24 -4.82 -15.99
CA TRP A 417 2.68 -6.02 -15.36
C TRP A 417 3.66 -6.72 -14.42
N GLY A 418 4.94 -6.79 -14.79
CA GLY A 418 6.01 -7.31 -13.94
C GLY A 418 6.10 -6.55 -12.61
N LEU A 419 6.04 -5.22 -12.65
CA LEU A 419 6.09 -4.37 -11.46
C LEU A 419 4.80 -4.44 -10.64
N ILE A 420 3.63 -4.52 -11.29
CA ILE A 420 2.34 -4.72 -10.61
C ILE A 420 2.38 -6.02 -9.79
N ILE A 421 2.77 -7.14 -10.42
CA ILE A 421 2.83 -8.45 -9.76
C ILE A 421 3.87 -8.44 -8.64
N PHE A 422 5.03 -7.81 -8.86
CA PHE A 422 6.00 -7.62 -7.81
C PHE A 422 5.41 -6.84 -6.62
N THR A 423 4.73 -5.72 -6.88
CA THR A 423 4.13 -4.85 -5.87
C THR A 423 3.02 -5.55 -5.07
N ILE A 424 2.26 -6.45 -5.69
CA ILE A 424 1.25 -7.27 -5.00
C ILE A 424 1.91 -8.17 -3.95
N PHE A 425 2.95 -8.92 -4.33
CA PHE A 425 3.47 -10.03 -3.55
C PHE A 425 4.78 -9.76 -2.78
N TYR A 426 5.47 -8.65 -3.02
CA TYR A 426 6.78 -8.43 -2.38
C TYR A 426 6.66 -8.15 -0.87
N ALA A 427 7.81 -7.99 -0.21
CA ALA A 427 7.90 -7.70 1.22
C ALA A 427 6.84 -6.68 1.67
N PRO A 428 6.10 -6.96 2.75
CA PRO A 428 5.13 -6.00 3.27
C PRO A 428 5.85 -4.75 3.80
N CYS A 429 5.12 -3.65 4.01
CA CYS A 429 5.75 -2.46 4.58
C CYS A 429 6.36 -2.79 5.95
N PHE A 430 7.43 -2.07 6.32
CA PHE A 430 8.16 -2.38 7.54
C PHE A 430 7.27 -2.43 8.80
N VAL A 431 6.27 -1.55 8.88
CA VAL A 431 5.28 -1.54 9.98
C VAL A 431 4.56 -2.88 10.08
N THR A 432 4.17 -3.42 8.95
CA THR A 432 3.52 -4.73 8.86
C THR A 432 4.48 -5.85 9.22
N VAL A 433 5.76 -5.78 8.82
CA VAL A 433 6.80 -6.74 9.27
C VAL A 433 6.94 -6.75 10.80
N VAL A 434 6.94 -5.58 11.43
CA VAL A 434 7.00 -5.45 12.89
C VAL A 434 5.75 -6.02 13.56
N CYS A 435 4.56 -5.77 12.99
CA CYS A 435 3.32 -6.38 13.46
C CYS A 435 3.33 -7.91 13.32
N ILE A 436 3.79 -8.43 12.18
CA ILE A 436 4.00 -9.88 11.93
C ILE A 436 4.92 -10.47 13.00
N ALA A 437 6.07 -9.85 13.26
CA ALA A 437 7.03 -10.32 14.26
C ALA A 437 6.44 -10.36 15.67
N ARG A 438 5.62 -9.35 16.03
CA ARG A 438 4.95 -9.26 17.34
C ARG A 438 3.83 -10.29 17.49
N GLU A 439 2.96 -10.42 16.49
CA GLU A 439 1.81 -11.34 16.51
C GLU A 439 2.24 -12.82 16.38
N ALA A 440 3.34 -13.08 15.65
CA ALA A 440 3.94 -14.41 15.57
C ALA A 440 4.80 -14.76 16.81
N GLY A 441 5.14 -13.77 17.65
CA GLY A 441 5.97 -13.94 18.85
C GLY A 441 7.47 -14.14 18.57
N SER A 442 7.93 -13.95 17.33
CA SER A 442 9.33 -14.12 16.95
C SER A 442 9.69 -13.30 15.71
N TRP A 443 10.82 -12.59 15.78
CA TRP A 443 11.41 -11.86 14.64
C TRP A 443 11.81 -12.78 13.48
N LYS A 444 12.02 -14.08 13.74
CA LYS A 444 12.29 -15.06 12.68
C LYS A 444 11.17 -15.08 11.64
N TRP A 445 9.91 -14.97 12.06
CA TRP A 445 8.76 -14.95 11.16
C TRP A 445 8.61 -13.64 10.40
N GLY A 446 9.00 -12.51 11.00
CA GLY A 446 9.07 -11.22 10.30
C GLY A 446 10.09 -11.23 9.16
N VAL A 447 11.31 -11.68 9.45
CA VAL A 447 12.38 -11.81 8.44
C VAL A 447 12.01 -12.86 7.39
N PHE A 448 11.43 -14.00 7.81
CA PHE A 448 10.94 -15.02 6.89
C PHE A 448 9.90 -14.45 5.93
N SER A 449 8.90 -13.69 6.42
CA SER A 449 7.91 -13.03 5.58
C SER A 449 8.55 -12.11 4.55
N MET A 450 9.50 -11.27 4.97
CA MET A 450 10.19 -10.34 4.08
C MET A 450 10.95 -11.07 2.96
N VAL A 451 11.76 -12.06 3.32
CA VAL A 451 12.60 -12.79 2.35
C VAL A 451 11.75 -13.68 1.45
N PHE A 452 10.85 -14.49 2.02
CA PHE A 452 9.99 -15.39 1.26
C PHE A 452 9.11 -14.64 0.27
N ASN A 453 8.46 -13.55 0.71
CA ASN A 453 7.58 -12.76 -0.14
C ASN A 453 8.36 -12.07 -1.27
N THR A 454 9.55 -11.52 -0.97
CA THR A 454 10.39 -10.88 -2.00
C THR A 454 10.89 -11.87 -3.04
N VAL A 455 11.37 -13.04 -2.62
CA VAL A 455 11.83 -14.09 -3.55
C VAL A 455 10.67 -14.62 -4.40
N PHE A 456 9.50 -14.83 -3.79
CA PHE A 456 8.30 -15.27 -4.50
C PHE A 456 7.83 -14.24 -5.52
N ALA A 457 7.73 -12.98 -5.12
CA ALA A 457 7.35 -11.86 -5.99
C ALA A 457 8.33 -11.67 -7.15
N PHE A 458 9.65 -11.73 -6.86
CA PHE A 458 10.69 -11.66 -7.87
C PHE A 458 10.58 -12.79 -8.89
N THR A 459 10.39 -14.03 -8.42
CA THR A 459 10.23 -15.19 -9.30
C THR A 459 9.02 -15.04 -10.23
N LEU A 460 7.87 -14.61 -9.71
CA LEU A 460 6.68 -14.36 -10.52
C LEU A 460 6.88 -13.22 -11.51
N SER A 461 7.51 -12.13 -11.10
CA SER A 461 7.79 -10.97 -11.96
C SER A 461 8.72 -11.34 -13.12
N VAL A 462 9.80 -12.09 -12.85
CA VAL A 462 10.70 -12.64 -13.87
C VAL A 462 9.96 -13.55 -14.85
N MET A 463 9.08 -14.43 -14.36
CA MET A 463 8.27 -15.29 -15.24
C MET A 463 7.38 -14.46 -16.16
N VAL A 464 6.71 -13.42 -15.64
CA VAL A 464 5.84 -12.54 -16.43
C VAL A 464 6.64 -11.78 -17.48
N PHE A 465 7.79 -11.24 -17.10
CA PHE A 465 8.66 -10.51 -18.03
C PHE A 465 9.22 -11.40 -19.13
N GLN A 466 9.75 -12.58 -18.81
CA GLN A 466 10.33 -13.50 -19.79
C GLN A 466 9.29 -14.15 -20.69
N ILE A 467 8.10 -14.44 -20.18
CA ILE A 467 7.01 -14.99 -20.99
C ILE A 467 6.44 -13.88 -21.88
N GLY A 468 6.20 -12.69 -21.33
CA GLY A 468 5.66 -11.55 -22.07
C GLY A 468 6.58 -11.10 -23.21
N SER A 469 7.88 -10.94 -22.94
CA SER A 469 8.89 -10.54 -23.94
C SER A 469 9.17 -11.58 -25.03
N ARG A 470 8.71 -12.82 -24.86
CA ARG A 470 8.77 -13.86 -25.92
C ARG A 470 7.49 -13.93 -26.74
N LEU A 471 6.38 -13.45 -26.19
CA LEU A 471 5.06 -13.56 -26.79
C LEU A 471 4.67 -12.29 -27.58
N PHE A 472 5.21 -11.15 -27.14
CA PHE A 472 5.16 -9.84 -27.78
C PHE A 472 6.59 -9.40 -28.12
#